data_AF-A0A830CTG6-F1
#
_entry.id   AF-A0A830CTG6-F1
#
_cell.length_a   1.000
_cell.length_b   1.000
_cell.length_c   1.000
_cell.angle_alpha   90.00
_cell.angle_beta   90.00
_cell.angle_gamma   90.00
#
_symmetry.space_group_name_H-M   'P 1'
#
loop_
_entity.id
_entity.type
_entity.pdbx_description
1 polymer ?
#
loop_
_entity_poly.entity_id
_entity_poly.type
_entity_poly.pdbx_seq_one_letter_code
_entity_poly.pdbx_strand_id
1 'polypeptide(L)'
;MMVSRKKEKVSEKIKEMVNDRLGSPQNAVDDDLLGQMIKDMSNVNFVTKEYINKLMFVLMFATFQTVPFVTTLALKFMSENPAVLQELTEEHEEILRKRETLDSSVTWEEFKSMTYTQQVINEALRLGRPEFVSKNLKPFGGGIKQCVGADFSRASMAIFLHVLVTKYRWTVVKGGEIVQNPIKRFKNGFHINLRERVD
;
A
#
# COMPACT_ATOMS: atom_id res chain seq x y z
N MET A 1 -22.68 17.58 7.37
CA MET A 1 -22.12 18.10 8.65
C MET A 1 -21.08 17.17 9.31
N MET A 2 -21.34 15.86 9.49
CA MET A 2 -20.35 14.91 10.09
C MET A 2 -19.07 14.67 9.27
N VAL A 3 -19.16 14.63 7.93
CA VAL A 3 -17.99 14.45 7.05
C VAL A 3 -17.02 15.64 7.15
N SER A 4 -17.53 16.86 7.37
CA SER A 4 -16.72 18.07 7.58
C SER A 4 -15.87 17.96 8.85
N ARG A 5 -16.50 17.61 9.98
CA ARG A 5 -15.81 17.49 11.29
C ARG A 5 -14.70 16.44 11.30
N LYS A 6 -14.88 15.30 10.63
CA LYS A 6 -13.83 14.26 10.54
C LYS A 6 -12.65 14.73 9.69
N LYS A 7 -12.94 15.39 8.57
CA LYS A 7 -11.91 15.98 7.70
C LYS A 7 -11.12 17.07 8.44
N GLU A 8 -11.82 17.95 9.16
CA GLU A 8 -11.21 19.00 9.99
C GLU A 8 -10.25 18.39 11.02
N LYS A 9 -10.67 17.33 11.74
CA LYS A 9 -9.81 16.67 12.74
C LYS A 9 -8.53 16.06 12.15
N VAL A 10 -8.61 15.45 10.97
CA VAL A 10 -7.41 14.93 10.28
C VAL A 10 -6.50 16.08 9.86
N SER A 11 -7.07 17.17 9.34
CA SER A 11 -6.30 18.35 8.95
C SER A 11 -5.61 19.01 10.14
N GLU A 12 -6.27 19.13 11.29
CA GLU A 12 -5.63 19.69 12.49
C GLU A 12 -4.46 18.82 12.96
N LYS A 13 -4.62 17.50 12.98
CA LYS A 13 -3.50 16.58 13.28
C LYS A 13 -2.32 16.73 12.32
N ILE A 14 -2.58 16.92 11.03
CA ILE A 14 -1.50 17.15 10.05
C ILE A 14 -0.80 18.48 10.33
N LYS A 15 -1.55 19.55 10.63
CA LYS A 15 -0.98 20.85 10.99
C LYS A 15 -0.14 20.79 12.26
N GLU A 16 -0.60 20.07 13.29
CA GLU A 16 0.15 19.80 14.53
C GLU A 16 1.50 19.16 14.19
N MET A 17 1.50 18.04 13.45
CA MET A 17 2.75 17.36 13.04
C MET A 17 3.70 18.27 12.23
N VAL A 18 3.16 19.11 11.34
CA VAL A 18 3.97 20.07 10.56
C VAL A 18 4.62 21.10 11.49
N ASN A 19 3.87 21.65 12.43
CA ASN A 19 4.39 22.66 13.36
C ASN A 19 5.42 22.07 14.32
N ASP A 20 5.18 20.86 14.83
CA ASP A 20 6.11 20.16 15.72
C ASP A 20 7.46 19.92 15.03
N ARG A 21 7.45 19.50 13.76
CA ARG A 21 8.68 19.27 12.99
C ARG A 21 9.40 20.56 12.61
N LEU A 22 8.68 21.65 12.35
CA LEU A 22 9.28 22.96 12.12
C LEU A 22 9.92 23.56 13.37
N GLY A 23 9.42 23.22 14.55
CA GLY A 23 10.02 23.62 15.83
C GLY A 23 11.21 22.75 16.25
N SER A 24 11.47 21.65 15.54
CA SER A 24 12.55 20.71 15.85
C SER A 24 13.87 21.14 15.18
N PRO A 25 15.05 20.80 15.76
CA PRO A 25 16.34 21.10 15.14
C PRO A 25 16.44 20.51 13.73
N GLN A 26 17.07 21.25 12.79
CA GLN A 26 17.11 20.89 11.36
C GLN A 26 17.69 19.49 11.07
N ASN A 27 18.59 18.99 11.93
CA ASN A 27 19.21 17.65 11.84
C ASN A 27 18.33 16.52 12.41
N ALA A 28 17.17 16.86 12.98
CA ALA A 28 16.18 15.93 13.52
C ALA A 28 14.94 15.78 12.62
N VAL A 29 14.96 16.37 11.42
CA VAL A 29 13.87 16.20 10.46
C VAL A 29 14.02 14.84 9.79
N ASP A 30 13.08 13.95 10.10
CA ASP A 30 12.98 12.59 9.55
C ASP A 30 13.18 12.58 8.02
N ASP A 31 13.88 11.56 7.51
CA ASP A 31 14.03 11.32 6.08
C ASP A 31 12.77 10.66 5.50
N ASP A 32 11.64 11.35 5.66
CA ASP A 32 10.34 10.93 5.15
C ASP A 32 9.72 12.01 4.26
N LEU A 33 8.56 11.68 3.68
CA LEU A 33 7.86 12.57 2.76
C LEU A 33 7.54 13.94 3.37
N LEU A 34 7.10 13.99 4.62
CA LEU A 34 6.74 15.26 5.27
C LEU A 34 8.02 16.05 5.63
N GLY A 35 9.10 15.37 6.04
CA GLY A 35 10.40 15.99 6.22
C GLY A 35 10.94 16.61 4.94
N GLN A 36 10.83 15.90 3.81
CA GLN A 36 11.20 16.43 2.50
C GLN A 36 10.35 17.65 2.12
N MET A 37 9.03 17.59 2.30
CA MET A 37 8.15 18.74 2.03
C MET A 37 8.50 19.97 2.87
N ILE A 38 8.90 19.78 4.13
CA ILE A 38 9.35 20.88 5.00
C ILE A 38 10.65 21.48 4.48
N LYS A 39 11.61 20.66 4.03
CA LYS A 39 12.85 21.15 3.40
C LYS A 39 12.55 21.95 2.12
N ASP A 40 11.57 21.51 1.34
CA ASP A 40 11.17 22.16 0.10
C ASP A 40 10.49 23.52 0.31
N MET A 41 9.93 23.80 1.51
CA MET A 41 9.38 25.13 1.84
C MET A 41 10.42 26.25 1.68
N SER A 42 11.70 25.96 1.93
CA SER A 42 12.79 26.94 1.79
C SER A 42 13.28 27.11 0.35
N ASN A 43 12.98 26.15 -0.53
CA ASN A 43 13.52 26.08 -1.89
C ASN A 43 12.47 26.34 -2.98
N VAL A 44 11.18 26.15 -2.65
CA VAL A 44 10.08 26.16 -3.61
C VAL A 44 8.94 27.04 -3.11
N ASN A 45 8.77 28.21 -3.73
CA ASN A 45 7.89 29.30 -3.27
C ASN A 45 6.41 28.90 -3.05
N PHE A 46 5.89 27.90 -3.78
CA PHE A 46 4.49 27.49 -3.63
C PHE A 46 4.25 26.46 -2.50
N VAL A 47 5.32 25.88 -1.93
CA VAL A 47 5.22 24.86 -0.87
C VAL A 47 5.01 25.57 0.47
N THR A 48 3.74 25.77 0.83
CA THR A 48 3.33 26.38 2.09
C THR A 48 2.85 25.33 3.10
N LYS A 49 2.74 25.67 4.39
CA LYS A 49 2.12 24.79 5.40
C LYS A 49 0.73 24.31 4.99
N GLU A 50 -0.05 25.21 4.38
CA GLU A 50 -1.39 24.89 3.89
C GLU A 50 -1.35 23.92 2.71
N TYR A 51 -0.40 24.11 1.79
CA TYR A 51 -0.17 23.19 0.68
C TYR A 51 0.22 21.80 1.17
N ILE A 52 1.19 21.70 2.08
CA ILE A 52 1.62 20.43 2.71
C ILE A 52 0.42 19.74 3.35
N ASN A 53 -0.36 20.46 4.16
CA ASN A 53 -1.53 19.90 4.82
C ASN A 53 -2.57 19.36 3.81
N LYS A 54 -2.84 20.10 2.73
CA LYS A 54 -3.75 19.65 1.66
C LYS A 54 -3.20 18.43 0.92
N LEU A 55 -1.92 18.44 0.58
CA LEU A 55 -1.26 17.35 -0.16
C LEU A 55 -1.21 16.07 0.66
N MET A 56 -0.81 16.15 1.94
CA MET A 56 -0.82 15.01 2.86
C MET A 56 -2.22 14.40 2.99
N PHE A 57 -3.24 15.23 3.14
CA PHE A 57 -4.62 14.76 3.20
C PHE A 57 -5.04 14.01 1.91
N VAL A 58 -4.70 14.56 0.74
CA VAL A 58 -5.02 13.93 -0.56
C VAL A 58 -4.28 12.61 -0.74
N LEU A 59 -3.00 12.54 -0.39
CA LEU A 59 -2.20 11.32 -0.49
C LEU A 59 -2.72 10.21 0.43
N MET A 60 -3.08 10.53 1.68
CA MET A 60 -3.70 9.58 2.61
C MET A 60 -5.03 9.06 2.09
N PHE A 61 -5.85 9.93 1.50
CA PHE A 61 -7.13 9.51 0.91
C PHE A 61 -6.93 8.59 -0.31
N ALA A 62 -5.95 8.90 -1.16
CA ALA A 62 -5.65 8.12 -2.36
C ALA A 62 -5.21 6.69 -2.04
N THR A 63 -4.44 6.48 -0.97
CA THR A 63 -3.94 5.16 -0.58
C THR A 63 -4.92 4.35 0.26
N PHE A 64 -5.75 5.00 1.09
CA PHE A 64 -6.65 4.33 2.03
C PHE A 64 -7.66 3.37 1.37
N GLN A 65 -8.10 3.68 0.15
CA GLN A 65 -9.08 2.83 -0.54
C GLN A 65 -8.44 1.80 -1.46
N THR A 66 -7.37 2.17 -2.15
CA THR A 66 -6.83 1.39 -3.27
C THR A 66 -5.94 0.25 -2.81
N VAL A 67 -4.93 0.55 -1.99
CA VAL A 67 -3.94 -0.45 -1.54
C VAL A 67 -4.60 -1.56 -0.74
N PRO A 68 -5.40 -1.29 0.32
CA PRO A 68 -6.02 -2.37 1.10
C PRO A 68 -6.96 -3.24 0.26
N PHE A 69 -7.70 -2.64 -0.67
CA PHE A 69 -8.61 -3.38 -1.55
C PHE A 69 -7.85 -4.35 -2.46
N VAL A 70 -6.79 -3.88 -3.14
CA VAL A 70 -5.98 -4.71 -4.04
C VAL A 70 -5.23 -5.79 -3.28
N THR A 71 -4.67 -5.47 -2.11
CA THR A 71 -4.02 -6.47 -1.23
C THR A 71 -5.00 -7.54 -0.77
N THR A 72 -6.21 -7.15 -0.36
CA THR A 72 -7.27 -8.10 0.02
C THR A 72 -7.71 -8.96 -1.15
N LEU A 73 -7.73 -8.39 -2.36
CA LEU A 73 -8.07 -9.10 -3.57
C LEU A 73 -6.99 -10.12 -3.95
N ALA A 74 -5.71 -9.76 -3.87
CA ALA A 74 -4.60 -10.68 -4.02
C ALA A 74 -4.70 -11.83 -3.02
N LEU A 75 -4.97 -11.52 -1.75
CA LEU A 75 -5.17 -12.52 -0.71
C LEU A 75 -6.32 -13.49 -1.02
N LYS A 76 -7.47 -12.96 -1.45
CA LYS A 76 -8.61 -13.78 -1.86
C LYS A 76 -8.21 -14.74 -2.99
N PHE A 77 -7.53 -14.25 -4.03
CA PHE A 77 -7.14 -15.10 -5.15
C PHE A 77 -6.12 -16.17 -4.77
N MET A 78 -5.13 -15.85 -3.96
CA MET A 78 -4.19 -16.85 -3.45
C MET A 78 -4.91 -17.92 -2.62
N SER A 79 -5.92 -17.52 -1.84
CA SER A 79 -6.73 -18.45 -1.03
C SER A 79 -7.56 -19.42 -1.88
N GLU A 80 -7.88 -19.04 -3.11
CA GLU A 80 -8.67 -19.84 -4.06
C GLU A 80 -7.79 -20.61 -5.06
N ASN A 81 -6.48 -20.33 -5.10
CA ASN A 81 -5.54 -20.90 -6.06
C ASN A 81 -4.27 -21.38 -5.33
N PRO A 82 -4.26 -22.60 -4.76
CA PRO A 82 -3.15 -23.11 -3.98
C PRO A 82 -1.81 -23.13 -4.72
N ALA A 83 -1.81 -23.37 -6.04
CA ALA A 83 -0.61 -23.34 -6.86
C ALA A 83 0.06 -21.96 -6.87
N VAL A 84 -0.74 -20.89 -6.93
CA VAL A 84 -0.24 -19.50 -6.88
C VAL A 84 0.35 -19.20 -5.51
N LEU A 85 -0.32 -19.64 -4.44
CA LEU A 85 0.20 -19.46 -3.09
C LEU A 85 1.52 -20.21 -2.90
N GLN A 86 1.63 -21.44 -3.40
CA GLN A 86 2.84 -22.24 -3.32
C GLN A 86 3.99 -21.54 -4.05
N GLU A 87 3.82 -21.15 -5.31
CA GLU A 87 4.86 -20.51 -6.11
C GLU A 87 5.31 -19.17 -5.51
N LEU A 88 4.37 -18.37 -4.99
CA LEU A 88 4.71 -17.15 -4.25
C LEU A 88 5.49 -17.43 -2.96
N THR A 89 5.12 -18.50 -2.25
CA THR A 89 5.81 -18.90 -1.02
C THR A 89 7.25 -19.33 -1.32
N GLU A 90 7.45 -20.12 -2.37
CA GLU A 90 8.78 -20.57 -2.83
C GLU A 90 9.68 -19.38 -3.20
N GLU A 91 9.14 -18.38 -3.93
CA GLU A 91 9.87 -17.14 -4.23
C GLU A 91 10.39 -16.44 -2.97
N HIS A 92 9.54 -16.30 -1.95
CA HIS A 92 9.92 -15.60 -0.73
C HIS A 92 10.80 -16.43 0.22
N GLU A 93 10.65 -17.75 0.24
CA GLU A 93 11.54 -18.64 0.99
C GLU A 93 12.96 -18.64 0.40
N GLU A 94 13.10 -18.56 -0.93
CA GLU A 94 14.41 -18.42 -1.57
C GLU A 94 15.09 -17.09 -1.23
N ILE A 95 14.31 -16.01 -1.08
CA ILE A 95 14.83 -14.73 -0.57
C ILE A 95 15.35 -14.90 0.86
N LEU A 96 14.57 -15.52 1.75
CA LEU A 96 14.98 -15.74 3.14
C LEU A 96 16.21 -16.64 3.27
N ARG A 97 16.33 -17.67 2.43
CA ARG A 97 17.48 -18.59 2.43
C ARG A 97 18.81 -17.89 2.11
N LYS A 98 18.76 -16.76 1.40
CA LYS A 98 19.94 -15.94 1.06
C LYS A 98 20.31 -14.93 2.16
N ARG A 99 19.47 -14.74 3.17
CA ARG A 99 19.73 -13.78 4.25
C ARG A 99 20.68 -14.35 5.29
N GLU A 100 21.60 -13.51 5.75
CA GLU A 100 22.38 -13.79 6.95
C GLU A 100 21.53 -13.69 8.22
N THR A 101 20.57 -12.76 8.25
CA THR A 101 19.65 -12.55 9.39
C THR A 101 18.20 -12.65 8.95
N LEU A 102 17.47 -13.63 9.48
CA LEU A 102 16.10 -13.93 9.09
C LEU A 102 15.11 -12.79 9.39
N ASP A 103 15.28 -12.09 10.51
CA ASP A 103 14.38 -11.01 10.95
C ASP A 103 14.76 -9.61 10.44
N SER A 104 15.65 -9.54 9.44
CA SER A 104 15.97 -8.28 8.79
C SER A 104 14.81 -7.76 7.92
N SER A 105 14.75 -6.43 7.77
CA SER A 105 13.78 -5.78 6.88
C SER A 105 14.04 -6.11 5.42
N VAL A 106 12.99 -6.16 4.60
CA VAL A 106 13.12 -6.36 3.15
C VAL A 106 13.99 -5.26 2.55
N THR A 107 15.06 -5.66 1.87
CA THR A 107 15.97 -4.75 1.19
C THR A 107 15.44 -4.35 -0.19
N TRP A 108 16.00 -3.29 -0.76
CA TRP A 108 15.64 -2.84 -2.10
C TRP A 108 15.94 -3.88 -3.19
N GLU A 109 17.05 -4.61 -3.06
CA GLU A 109 17.43 -5.65 -4.03
C GLU A 109 16.51 -6.87 -3.94
N GLU A 110 16.09 -7.25 -2.75
CA GLU A 110 15.08 -8.30 -2.57
C GLU A 110 13.72 -7.88 -3.14
N PHE A 111 13.29 -6.64 -2.91
CA PHE A 111 12.07 -6.13 -3.52
C PHE A 111 12.12 -6.18 -5.05
N LYS A 112 13.25 -5.83 -5.67
CA LYS A 112 13.42 -5.96 -7.12
C LYS A 112 13.39 -7.40 -7.61
N SER A 113 13.84 -8.35 -6.79
CA SER A 113 13.85 -9.78 -7.17
C SER A 113 12.47 -10.44 -7.07
N MET A 114 11.48 -9.80 -6.43
CA MET A 114 10.10 -10.29 -6.24
C MET A 114 9.26 -10.29 -7.54
N THR A 115 9.76 -10.95 -8.58
CA THR A 115 9.16 -11.00 -9.92
C THR A 115 7.78 -11.63 -9.92
N TYR A 116 7.59 -12.78 -9.26
CA TYR A 116 6.30 -13.48 -9.25
C TYR A 116 5.28 -12.73 -8.38
N THR A 117 5.72 -12.18 -7.26
CA THR A 117 4.94 -11.26 -6.42
C THR A 117 4.40 -10.09 -7.24
N GLN A 118 5.23 -9.48 -8.12
CA GLN A 118 4.76 -8.41 -9.00
C GLN A 118 3.70 -8.89 -10.00
N GLN A 119 3.77 -10.14 -10.48
CA GLN A 119 2.74 -10.73 -11.33
C GLN A 119 1.42 -10.89 -10.57
N VAL A 120 1.46 -11.42 -9.34
CA VAL A 120 0.29 -11.52 -8.46
C VAL A 120 -0.34 -10.16 -8.21
N ILE A 121 0.46 -9.13 -7.90
CA ILE A 121 -0.01 -7.76 -7.70
C ILE A 121 -0.62 -7.19 -9.00
N ASN A 122 0.03 -7.40 -10.15
CA ASN A 122 -0.48 -6.94 -11.45
C ASN A 122 -1.83 -7.59 -11.79
N GLU A 123 -1.99 -8.87 -11.47
CA GLU A 123 -3.23 -9.60 -11.72
C GLU A 123 -4.35 -9.14 -10.78
N ALA A 124 -4.05 -8.90 -9.50
CA ALA A 124 -4.99 -8.28 -8.57
C ALA A 124 -5.41 -6.88 -9.04
N LEU A 125 -4.47 -6.05 -9.52
CA LEU A 125 -4.76 -4.75 -10.11
C LEU A 125 -5.64 -4.86 -11.36
N ARG A 126 -5.41 -5.87 -12.21
CA ARG A 126 -6.23 -6.14 -13.40
C ARG A 126 -7.66 -6.50 -13.04
N LEU A 127 -7.87 -7.29 -11.99
CA LEU A 127 -9.20 -7.77 -11.57
C LEU A 127 -9.94 -6.79 -10.65
N GLY A 128 -9.21 -5.95 -9.93
CA GLY A 128 -9.74 -4.91 -9.06
C GLY A 128 -10.43 -3.76 -9.79
N ARG A 129 -10.25 -3.67 -11.11
CA ARG A 129 -10.87 -2.63 -11.94
C ARG A 129 -12.39 -2.80 -12.05
N PRO A 130 -13.16 -1.70 -12.17
CA PRO A 130 -14.54 -1.79 -12.58
C PRO A 130 -14.67 -2.37 -14.00
N GLU A 131 -15.69 -3.18 -14.22
CA GLU A 131 -15.89 -3.93 -15.47
C GLU A 131 -16.00 -3.07 -16.74
N PHE A 132 -16.34 -1.78 -16.59
CA PHE A 132 -16.50 -0.82 -17.68
C PHE A 132 -15.20 -0.15 -18.16
N VAL A 133 -14.03 -0.54 -17.64
CA VAL A 133 -12.72 0.01 -18.06
C VAL A 133 -12.11 -0.82 -19.21
N SER A 134 -11.59 -0.15 -20.25
CA SER A 134 -11.11 -0.74 -21.51
C SER A 134 -10.06 -1.86 -21.36
N LYS A 135 -9.88 -2.69 -22.40
CA LYS A 135 -8.97 -3.86 -22.41
C LYS A 135 -7.47 -3.48 -22.28
N ASN A 136 -7.08 -2.25 -22.59
CA ASN A 136 -5.69 -1.78 -22.51
C ASN A 136 -5.39 -1.24 -21.10
N LEU A 137 -5.11 -2.16 -20.18
CA LEU A 137 -4.94 -1.85 -18.77
C LEU A 137 -3.66 -1.05 -18.50
N LYS A 138 -3.84 0.12 -17.88
CA LYS A 138 -2.79 0.84 -17.18
C LYS A 138 -3.29 1.14 -15.76
N PRO A 139 -3.05 0.25 -14.77
CA PRO A 139 -3.70 0.34 -13.45
C PRO A 139 -3.29 1.59 -12.67
N PHE A 140 -2.17 2.19 -13.07
CA PHE A 140 -1.64 3.44 -12.54
C PHE A 140 -1.74 4.60 -13.55
N GLY A 141 -2.55 4.49 -14.59
CA GLY A 141 -2.67 5.51 -15.64
C GLY A 141 -1.41 5.61 -16.52
N GLY A 142 -1.22 6.75 -17.17
CA GLY A 142 -0.04 7.01 -18.00
C GLY A 142 0.05 8.47 -18.47
N GLY A 143 1.23 8.86 -18.95
CA GLY A 143 1.52 10.26 -19.33
C GLY A 143 1.42 11.20 -18.13
N ILE A 144 0.88 12.41 -18.34
CA ILE A 144 0.74 13.43 -17.28
C ILE A 144 -0.22 13.05 -16.14
N LYS A 145 -0.98 11.95 -16.29
CA LYS A 145 -1.90 11.40 -15.28
C LYS A 145 -1.41 10.07 -14.71
N GLN A 146 -0.12 9.76 -14.83
CA GLN A 146 0.48 8.62 -14.15
C GLN A 146 0.39 8.81 -12.63
N CYS A 147 0.03 7.74 -11.92
CA CYS A 147 -0.06 7.73 -10.46
C CYS A 147 1.33 7.94 -9.85
N VAL A 148 1.47 9.00 -9.05
CA VAL A 148 2.71 9.29 -8.30
C VAL A 148 3.01 8.23 -7.24
N GLY A 149 1.99 7.52 -6.75
CA GLY A 149 2.13 6.48 -5.73
C GLY A 149 2.31 5.06 -6.28
N ALA A 150 2.57 4.89 -7.58
CA ALA A 150 2.63 3.56 -8.21
C ALA A 150 3.67 2.65 -7.56
N ASP A 151 4.90 3.13 -7.43
CA ASP A 151 6.01 2.34 -6.87
C ASP A 151 5.83 2.12 -5.37
N PHE A 152 5.41 3.14 -4.63
CA PHE A 152 5.04 3.01 -3.21
C PHE A 152 3.96 1.94 -2.99
N SER A 153 2.92 1.95 -3.83
CA SER A 153 1.83 0.97 -3.72
C SER A 153 2.33 -0.44 -3.98
N ARG A 154 3.18 -0.64 -5.00
CA ARG A 154 3.78 -1.96 -5.31
C ARG A 154 4.67 -2.45 -4.17
N ALA A 155 5.52 -1.58 -3.63
CA ALA A 155 6.39 -1.91 -2.50
C ALA A 155 5.57 -2.27 -1.25
N SER A 156 4.57 -1.46 -0.90
CA SER A 156 3.69 -1.71 0.24
C SER A 156 2.95 -3.05 0.11
N MET A 157 2.40 -3.36 -1.07
CA MET A 157 1.73 -4.64 -1.32
C MET A 157 2.70 -5.81 -1.27
N ALA A 158 3.88 -5.70 -1.89
CA ALA A 158 4.87 -6.76 -1.94
C ALA A 158 5.43 -7.09 -0.54
N ILE A 159 5.76 -6.06 0.25
CA ILE A 159 6.22 -6.24 1.63
C ILE A 159 5.13 -6.91 2.48
N PHE A 160 3.88 -6.48 2.34
CA PHE A 160 2.77 -7.11 3.05
C PHE A 160 2.64 -8.60 2.68
N LEU A 161 2.67 -8.92 1.38
CA LEU A 161 2.58 -10.31 0.91
C LEU A 161 3.75 -11.15 1.40
N HIS A 162 4.97 -10.61 1.34
CA HIS A 162 6.17 -11.26 1.86
C HIS A 162 6.01 -11.62 3.34
N VAL A 163 5.62 -10.66 4.19
CA VAL A 163 5.41 -10.92 5.62
C VAL A 163 4.28 -11.94 5.83
N LEU A 164 3.20 -11.82 5.07
CA LEU A 164 2.05 -12.71 5.21
C LEU A 164 2.41 -14.18 4.93
N VAL A 165 3.08 -14.47 3.80
CA VAL A 165 3.39 -15.85 3.40
C VAL A 165 4.57 -16.45 4.13
N THR A 166 5.49 -15.62 4.64
CA THR A 166 6.67 -16.09 5.38
C THR A 166 6.46 -16.21 6.88
N LYS A 167 5.55 -15.44 7.48
CA LYS A 167 5.31 -15.47 8.93
C LYS A 167 3.96 -16.07 9.33
N TYR A 168 3.01 -16.18 8.40
CA TYR A 168 1.65 -16.62 8.73
C TYR A 168 1.10 -17.69 7.79
N ARG A 169 0.11 -18.41 8.31
CA ARG A 169 -0.86 -19.21 7.57
C ARG A 169 -2.24 -18.63 7.83
N TRP A 170 -3.16 -18.82 6.88
CA TRP A 170 -4.53 -18.39 7.08
C TRP A 170 -5.55 -19.40 6.57
N THR A 171 -6.75 -19.32 7.13
CA THR A 171 -7.94 -19.98 6.59
C THR A 171 -9.04 -18.95 6.35
N VAL A 172 -9.78 -19.13 5.25
CA VAL A 172 -10.92 -18.26 4.93
C VAL A 172 -12.09 -18.63 5.84
N VAL A 173 -12.63 -17.64 6.56
CA VAL A 173 -13.78 -17.83 7.46
C VAL A 173 -15.08 -17.52 6.72
N LYS A 174 -15.19 -16.32 6.16
CA LYS A 174 -16.39 -15.85 5.45
C LYS A 174 -16.14 -14.56 4.66
N GLY A 175 -17.10 -14.18 3.83
CA GLY A 175 -17.08 -12.95 3.06
C GLY A 175 -16.42 -13.14 1.70
N GLY A 176 -15.80 -12.10 1.17
CA GLY A 176 -15.18 -12.13 -0.17
C GLY A 176 -16.14 -11.80 -1.32
N GLU A 177 -17.42 -11.50 -1.02
CA GLU A 177 -18.37 -10.97 -2.00
C GLU A 177 -17.93 -9.58 -2.45
N ILE A 178 -17.55 -9.47 -3.73
CA ILE A 178 -17.17 -8.23 -4.37
C ILE A 178 -18.42 -7.62 -5.00
N VAL A 179 -18.74 -6.39 -4.61
CA VAL A 179 -19.81 -5.59 -5.22
C VAL A 179 -19.23 -4.33 -5.84
N GLN A 180 -19.85 -3.87 -6.92
CA GLN A 180 -19.42 -2.68 -7.65
C GLN A 180 -20.53 -1.63 -7.61
N ASN A 181 -20.33 -0.53 -6.88
CA ASN A 181 -21.18 0.66 -6.95
C ASN A 181 -20.52 1.88 -6.25
N PRO A 182 -20.01 2.90 -6.98
CA PRO A 182 -19.44 2.84 -8.34
C PRO A 182 -18.05 2.16 -8.36
N ILE A 183 -17.41 2.00 -7.20
CA ILE A 183 -16.10 1.37 -7.01
C ILE A 183 -16.31 -0.06 -6.51
N LYS A 184 -15.42 -0.98 -6.89
CA LYS A 184 -15.40 -2.35 -6.34
C LYS A 184 -15.01 -2.32 -4.87
N ARG A 185 -15.76 -3.04 -4.04
CA ARG A 185 -15.49 -3.21 -2.62
C ARG A 185 -15.98 -4.57 -2.13
N PHE A 186 -15.42 -5.03 -1.02
CA PHE A 186 -15.94 -6.20 -0.31
C PHE A 186 -17.16 -5.78 0.53
N LYS A 187 -18.37 -6.21 0.14
CA LYS A 187 -19.64 -5.77 0.76
C LYS A 187 -19.65 -6.00 2.28
N ASN A 188 -19.16 -7.17 2.69
CA ASN A 188 -19.11 -7.63 4.08
C ASN A 188 -17.68 -7.92 4.55
N GLY A 189 -16.66 -7.40 3.85
CA GLY A 189 -15.25 -7.72 4.09
C GLY A 189 -14.84 -9.12 3.61
N PHE A 190 -13.57 -9.46 3.83
CA PHE A 190 -13.00 -10.79 3.63
C PHE A 190 -12.35 -11.21 4.95
N HIS A 191 -12.95 -12.17 5.64
CA HIS A 191 -12.57 -12.55 7.00
C HIS A 191 -11.72 -13.80 6.96
N ILE A 192 -10.54 -13.72 7.57
CA ILE A 192 -9.57 -14.81 7.65
C ILE A 192 -9.21 -15.07 9.11
N ASN A 193 -8.79 -16.29 9.42
CA ASN A 193 -8.12 -16.61 10.68
C ASN A 193 -6.61 -16.72 10.40
N LEU A 194 -5.80 -15.90 11.08
CA LEU A 194 -4.35 -15.91 10.95
C LEU A 194 -3.72 -16.76 12.07
N ARG A 195 -2.72 -17.56 11.71
CA ARG A 195 -1.89 -18.33 12.63
C ARG A 195 -0.43 -18.11 12.26
N GLU A 196 0.43 -17.98 13.26
CA GLU A 196 1.87 -17.89 13.02
C GLU A 196 2.39 -19.22 12.44
N ARG A 197 3.37 -19.12 11.55
CA ARG A 197 4.11 -20.28 11.03
C ARG A 197 5.05 -20.81 12.12
N VAL A 198 5.12 -22.13 12.23
CA VAL A 198 5.99 -22.82 13.21
C VAL A 198 6.94 -23.78 12.48
N ASP A 199 6.89 -23.79 11.15
CA ASP A 199 7.68 -24.62 10.24
C ASP A 199 8.96 -23.92 9.78
#